data_AF-I0YI31-F1
#
_entry.id   AF-I0YI31-F1
#
_cell.length_a   1.000
_cell.length_b   1.000
_cell.length_c   1.000
_cell.angle_alpha   90.00
_cell.angle_beta   90.00
_cell.angle_gamma   90.00
#
_symmetry.space_group_name_H-M   'P 1'
#
loop_
_entity.id
_entity.type
_entity.pdbx_description
1 polymer ?
#
loop_
_entity_poly.entity_id
_entity_poly.type
_entity_poly.pdbx_seq_one_letter_code
_entity_poly.pdbx_strand_id
1 'polypeptide(L)'
;MHALTTEVFSQLHFVNDCPGELHGLEKKVYIEPLVGHMRHPRALDECSLTEAKVHVMDVSYLLVNPWPASDFLLLYPGKRYLLDCGTSTFDTSLMFLTTRYRQSGIEFDRIWAWEAEAQPSRAYWDAVPDIYKSRLHYYNTPITDDIAHADHPLSVIRDIYRPGDFIALKLDIDNSPLETAIVEAIGNDPHLVQSIGEMFYEQHYIHREMAPYFGTNLSVTLEMAQRSLGKLRQMGLIVHYWP
;
A
#
# COMPACT_ATOMS: atom_id res chain seq x y z
N MET A 1 2.40 19.87 -5.17
CA MET A 1 1.71 18.90 -6.04
C MET A 1 2.37 18.99 -7.41
N HIS A 2 3.23 18.02 -7.77
CA HIS A 2 3.80 18.00 -9.12
C HIS A 2 2.65 17.78 -10.11
N ALA A 3 2.59 18.57 -11.19
CA ALA A 3 1.57 18.38 -12.21
C ALA A 3 1.71 16.96 -12.76
N LEU A 4 0.66 16.15 -12.61
CA LEU A 4 0.62 14.79 -13.17
C LEU A 4 0.65 14.91 -14.70
N THR A 5 1.84 14.72 -15.28
CA THR A 5 1.95 14.57 -16.73
C THR A 5 1.44 13.17 -17.07
N THR A 6 0.31 13.11 -17.76
CA THR A 6 -0.37 11.85 -18.14
C THR A 6 0.48 10.92 -19.00
N GLU A 7 1.62 11.40 -19.49
CA GLU A 7 2.61 10.67 -20.29
C GLU A 7 3.40 9.61 -19.48
N VAL A 8 3.42 9.72 -18.15
CA VAL A 8 4.27 8.90 -17.28
C VAL A 8 3.50 7.79 -16.55
N PHE A 9 2.23 8.05 -16.22
CA PHE A 9 1.44 7.17 -15.36
C PHE A 9 0.74 6.08 -16.17
N SER A 10 0.71 4.88 -15.61
CA SER A 10 -0.16 3.81 -16.08
C SER A 10 -1.62 4.14 -15.73
N GLN A 11 -2.55 3.41 -16.34
CA GLN A 11 -3.98 3.57 -16.06
C GLN A 11 -4.57 2.23 -15.64
N LEU A 12 -5.36 2.25 -14.58
CA LEU A 12 -6.32 1.19 -14.28
C LEU A 12 -7.65 1.58 -14.89
N HIS A 13 -8.22 0.65 -15.64
CA HIS A 13 -9.53 0.82 -16.23
C HIS A 13 -10.57 0.05 -15.41
N PHE A 14 -11.42 0.80 -14.72
CA PHE A 14 -12.48 0.25 -13.92
C PHE A 14 -13.79 0.26 -14.68
N VAL A 15 -14.48 -0.86 -14.65
CA VAL A 15 -15.82 -1.05 -15.22
C VAL A 15 -16.68 -1.72 -14.16
N ASN A 16 -17.78 -1.08 -13.76
CA ASN A 16 -18.75 -1.68 -12.86
C ASN A 16 -19.93 -2.28 -13.62
N ASP A 17 -19.87 -3.58 -13.83
CA ASP A 17 -20.97 -4.33 -14.43
C ASP A 17 -22.00 -4.81 -13.40
N CYS A 18 -21.80 -4.53 -12.11
CA CYS A 18 -22.75 -4.95 -11.07
C CYS A 18 -24.06 -4.15 -11.20
N PRO A 19 -25.23 -4.81 -11.03
CA PRO A 19 -26.51 -4.11 -10.97
C PRO A 19 -26.53 -3.10 -9.80
N GLY A 20 -27.08 -1.91 -10.03
CA GLY A 20 -27.23 -0.89 -9.00
C GLY A 20 -27.03 0.53 -9.53
N GLU A 21 -26.94 1.49 -8.61
CA GLU A 21 -26.75 2.91 -8.92
C GLU A 21 -25.46 3.19 -9.72
N LEU A 22 -24.46 2.35 -9.53
CA LEU A 22 -23.16 2.45 -10.19
C LEU A 22 -23.02 1.54 -11.42
N HIS A 23 -24.10 0.89 -11.89
CA HIS A 23 -24.03 0.02 -13.07
C HIS A 23 -23.61 0.82 -14.31
N GLY A 24 -22.64 0.30 -15.07
CA GLY A 24 -22.08 0.97 -16.24
C GLY A 24 -21.10 2.09 -15.90
N LEU A 25 -20.71 2.25 -14.62
CA LEU A 25 -19.64 3.18 -14.25
C LEU A 25 -18.32 2.72 -14.89
N GLU A 26 -17.82 3.52 -15.82
CA GLU A 26 -16.52 3.34 -16.47
C GLU A 26 -15.60 4.50 -16.08
N LYS A 27 -14.44 4.17 -15.49
CA LYS A 27 -13.48 5.17 -15.02
C LYS A 27 -12.06 4.73 -15.30
N LYS A 28 -11.26 5.66 -15.81
CA LYS A 28 -9.81 5.52 -15.90
C LYS A 28 -9.19 6.26 -14.74
N VAL A 29 -8.42 5.55 -13.93
CA VAL A 29 -7.69 6.14 -12.82
C VAL A 29 -6.19 5.92 -13.02
N TYR A 30 -5.38 6.88 -12.61
CA TYR A 30 -3.94 6.82 -12.80
C TYR A 30 -3.28 6.00 -11.68
N ILE A 31 -2.22 5.28 -12.03
CA ILE A 31 -1.37 4.55 -11.10
C ILE A 31 0.08 4.62 -11.57
N GLU A 32 1.04 4.55 -10.65
CA GLU A 32 2.46 4.59 -10.99
C GLU A 32 2.83 3.43 -11.91
N PRO A 33 3.72 3.64 -12.88
CA PRO A 33 4.27 2.55 -13.65
C PRO A 33 5.12 1.64 -12.77
N LEU A 34 5.11 0.32 -13.04
CA LEU A 34 6.04 -0.64 -12.45
C LEU A 34 7.42 -0.62 -13.15
N VAL A 35 7.86 0.53 -13.65
CA VAL A 35 9.16 0.75 -14.30
C VAL A 35 9.85 2.00 -13.73
N GLY A 36 11.10 2.26 -14.12
CA GLY A 36 12.03 3.07 -13.30
C GLY A 36 12.56 2.20 -12.16
N HIS A 37 12.80 2.72 -10.97
CA HIS A 37 12.83 1.88 -9.76
C HIS A 37 11.46 1.87 -9.09
N MET A 38 10.52 1.38 -9.90
CA MET A 38 9.17 0.88 -9.60
C MET A 38 8.04 1.85 -9.34
N ARG A 39 8.25 3.15 -9.59
CA ARG A 39 7.14 4.11 -9.51
C ARG A 39 7.32 5.43 -10.28
N HIS A 40 8.54 5.83 -10.64
CA HIS A 40 8.74 7.03 -11.44
C HIS A 40 9.90 6.88 -12.45
N PRO A 41 9.68 7.20 -13.74
CA PRO A 41 10.68 6.97 -14.79
C PRO A 41 11.90 7.90 -14.69
N ARG A 42 11.77 9.06 -14.03
CA ARG A 42 12.91 9.97 -13.77
C ARG A 42 13.61 9.73 -12.43
N ALA A 43 13.26 8.63 -11.77
CA ALA A 43 13.92 8.28 -10.54
C ALA A 43 15.33 7.73 -10.84
N LEU A 44 15.57 7.20 -12.05
CA LEU A 44 16.89 6.76 -12.51
C LEU A 44 17.76 7.89 -13.09
N ASP A 45 19.06 7.79 -12.81
CA ASP A 45 20.14 8.56 -13.43
C ASP A 45 20.55 8.04 -14.82
N GLU A 46 20.40 6.75 -15.13
CA GLU A 46 21.12 6.15 -16.27
C GLU A 46 20.39 6.14 -17.61
N CYS A 47 19.05 6.16 -17.63
CA CYS A 47 18.29 6.27 -18.89
C CYS A 47 18.15 7.73 -19.37
N SER A 48 18.66 8.70 -18.60
CA SER A 48 18.64 10.13 -18.88
C SER A 48 20.08 10.64 -18.91
N LEU A 49 20.49 11.30 -19.99
CA LEU A 49 21.78 12.00 -20.11
C LEU A 49 21.88 13.25 -19.18
N THR A 50 21.03 13.34 -18.15
CA THR A 50 20.95 14.40 -17.15
C THR A 50 20.49 13.81 -15.82
N GLU A 51 21.06 14.31 -14.72
CA GLU A 51 20.83 13.91 -13.31
C GLU A 51 19.37 13.51 -12.98
N ALA A 52 19.21 12.46 -12.17
CA ALA A 52 17.95 11.97 -11.61
C ALA A 52 17.24 13.12 -10.91
N LYS A 53 15.96 13.28 -11.22
CA LYS A 53 15.15 14.40 -10.72
C LYS A 53 14.30 14.03 -9.51
N VAL A 54 14.28 12.74 -9.14
CA VAL A 54 13.44 12.18 -8.07
C VAL A 54 14.25 11.12 -7.33
N HIS A 55 14.23 11.15 -6.00
CA HIS A 55 14.93 10.18 -5.18
C HIS A 55 14.21 8.82 -5.15
N VAL A 56 14.99 7.73 -5.18
CA VAL A 56 14.50 6.34 -5.23
C VAL A 56 13.65 5.91 -4.04
N MET A 57 13.81 6.57 -2.88
CA MET A 57 13.01 6.34 -1.67
C MET A 57 11.92 7.38 -1.43
N ASP A 58 11.79 8.40 -2.29
CA ASP A 58 10.77 9.43 -2.08
C ASP A 58 9.36 8.84 -2.28
N VAL A 59 8.51 8.88 -1.28
CA VAL A 59 7.11 8.38 -1.35
C VAL A 59 6.14 9.48 -1.76
N SER A 60 6.60 10.73 -1.91
CA SER A 60 5.73 11.90 -2.13
C SER A 60 4.96 11.89 -3.45
N TYR A 61 5.34 11.03 -4.38
CA TYR A 61 4.69 10.86 -5.67
C TYR A 61 3.75 9.65 -5.76
N LEU A 62 3.56 8.90 -4.66
CA LEU A 62 2.50 7.91 -4.58
C LEU A 62 1.12 8.58 -4.70
N LEU A 63 0.33 8.07 -5.63
CA LEU A 63 -1.06 8.37 -5.91
C LEU A 63 -1.93 7.60 -4.94
N VAL A 64 -2.12 8.18 -3.77
CA VAL A 64 -3.02 7.64 -2.75
C VAL A 64 -4.46 7.96 -3.10
N ASN A 65 -5.32 6.94 -3.08
CA ASN A 65 -6.72 7.00 -3.50
C ASN A 65 -6.85 7.56 -4.94
N PRO A 66 -6.92 6.70 -5.96
CA PRO A 66 -6.96 7.16 -7.34
C PRO A 66 -8.37 7.66 -7.75
N TRP A 67 -9.33 7.67 -6.82
CA TRP A 67 -10.72 8.09 -7.04
C TRP A 67 -10.98 9.54 -6.65
N PRO A 68 -11.79 10.28 -7.43
CA PRO A 68 -12.43 11.49 -6.92
C PRO A 68 -13.21 11.19 -5.63
N ALA A 69 -13.23 12.12 -4.67
CA ALA A 69 -13.86 11.89 -3.37
C ALA A 69 -15.35 11.50 -3.47
N SER A 70 -16.10 12.06 -4.43
CA SER A 70 -17.50 11.67 -4.68
C SER A 70 -17.63 10.20 -5.09
N ASP A 71 -16.77 9.76 -6.01
CA ASP A 71 -16.80 8.40 -6.55
C ASP A 71 -16.33 7.42 -5.48
N PHE A 72 -15.31 7.80 -4.69
CA PHE A 72 -14.84 7.01 -3.55
C PHE A 72 -15.95 6.73 -2.54
N LEU A 73 -16.74 7.73 -2.16
CA LEU A 73 -17.83 7.56 -1.19
C LEU A 73 -18.97 6.69 -1.70
N LEU A 74 -19.19 6.66 -3.02
CA LEU A 74 -20.17 5.78 -3.65
C LEU A 74 -19.66 4.33 -3.72
N LEU A 75 -18.38 4.13 -4.04
CA LEU A 75 -17.74 2.82 -4.12
C LEU A 75 -17.55 2.19 -2.73
N TYR A 76 -17.22 3.02 -1.74
CA TYR A 76 -16.90 2.60 -0.38
C TYR A 76 -17.79 3.34 0.64
N PRO A 77 -19.09 3.01 0.71
CA PRO A 77 -20.04 3.66 1.63
C PRO A 77 -19.84 3.25 3.10
N GLY A 78 -19.06 2.20 3.35
CA GLY A 78 -18.82 1.63 4.68
C GLY A 78 -17.74 2.34 5.47
N LYS A 79 -17.05 1.54 6.29
CA LYS A 79 -15.93 1.96 7.14
C LYS A 79 -14.62 1.97 6.39
N ARG A 80 -13.70 2.82 6.83
CA ARG A 80 -12.37 2.99 6.24
C ARG A 80 -11.32 2.53 7.23
N TYR A 81 -10.47 1.62 6.79
CA TYR A 81 -9.44 0.99 7.61
C TYR A 81 -8.06 1.17 7.00
N LEU A 82 -7.07 1.42 7.85
CA LEU A 82 -5.65 1.38 7.50
C LEU A 82 -5.00 0.24 8.28
N LEU A 83 -4.31 -0.65 7.59
CA LEU A 83 -3.47 -1.68 8.17
C LEU A 83 -2.02 -1.40 7.75
N ASP A 84 -1.16 -1.14 8.72
CA ASP A 84 0.25 -0.81 8.53
C ASP A 84 1.13 -1.91 9.15
N CYS A 85 1.62 -2.82 8.30
CA CYS A 85 2.55 -3.85 8.70
C CYS A 85 3.98 -3.29 8.60
N GLY A 86 4.68 -3.26 9.75
CA GLY A 86 6.01 -2.65 9.93
C GLY A 86 5.92 -1.13 10.01
N THR A 87 5.18 -0.64 11.01
CA THR A 87 4.94 0.79 11.17
C THR A 87 6.15 1.55 11.66
N SER A 88 7.14 0.91 12.29
CA SER A 88 8.19 1.56 13.09
C SER A 88 7.61 2.45 14.18
N THR A 89 7.46 3.74 13.92
CA THR A 89 6.86 4.77 14.79
C THR A 89 5.71 5.47 14.07
N PHE A 90 4.88 6.25 14.78
CA PHE A 90 3.73 6.89 14.11
C PHE A 90 4.15 7.90 13.02
N ASP A 91 5.31 8.55 13.15
CA ASP A 91 5.80 9.62 12.28
C ASP A 91 6.40 9.15 10.94
N THR A 92 6.32 7.85 10.62
CA THR A 92 6.79 7.23 9.37
C THR A 92 5.64 7.02 8.37
N SER A 93 5.35 5.77 7.99
CA SER A 93 4.30 5.35 7.05
C SER A 93 2.91 5.75 7.51
N LEU A 94 2.60 5.61 8.80
CA LEU A 94 1.29 6.00 9.35
C LEU A 94 1.02 7.50 9.17
N MET A 95 1.96 8.37 9.53
CA MET A 95 1.82 9.82 9.32
C MET A 95 1.66 10.14 7.85
N PHE A 96 2.47 9.53 6.97
CA PHE A 96 2.38 9.75 5.53
C PHE A 96 1.01 9.36 4.99
N LEU A 97 0.57 8.11 5.21
CA LEU A 97 -0.68 7.56 4.68
C LEU A 97 -1.89 8.31 5.24
N THR A 98 -1.97 8.48 6.56
CA THR A 98 -3.10 9.19 7.18
C THR A 98 -3.19 10.65 6.71
N THR A 99 -2.06 11.33 6.52
CA THR A 99 -2.04 12.69 5.96
C THR A 99 -2.50 12.71 4.51
N ARG A 100 -2.01 11.78 3.68
CA ARG A 100 -2.36 11.72 2.25
C ARG A 100 -3.83 11.38 2.02
N TYR A 101 -4.37 10.36 2.70
CA TYR A 101 -5.79 10.05 2.61
C TYR A 101 -6.67 11.21 3.08
N ARG A 102 -6.29 11.88 4.19
CA ARG A 102 -7.04 13.04 4.69
C ARG A 102 -7.03 14.21 3.69
N GLN A 103 -5.91 14.45 3.00
CA GLN A 103 -5.84 15.45 1.91
C GLN A 103 -6.79 15.12 0.76
N SER A 104 -7.07 13.84 0.52
CA SER A 104 -8.06 13.35 -0.44
C SER A 104 -9.49 13.27 0.12
N GLY A 105 -9.74 13.80 1.34
CA GLY A 105 -11.05 13.80 1.99
C GLY A 105 -11.44 12.47 2.65
N ILE A 106 -10.48 11.58 2.87
CA ILE A 106 -10.69 10.24 3.45
C ILE A 106 -10.08 10.21 4.86
N GLU A 107 -10.92 10.01 5.88
CA GLU A 107 -10.46 9.71 7.23
C GLU A 107 -10.69 8.25 7.58
N PHE A 108 -9.71 7.62 8.21
CA PHE A 108 -9.83 6.27 8.71
C PHE A 108 -10.63 6.21 10.01
N ASP A 109 -11.56 5.27 10.07
CA ASP A 109 -12.36 4.94 11.26
C ASP A 109 -11.52 4.16 12.28
N ARG A 110 -10.66 3.25 11.80
CA ARG A 110 -9.73 2.47 12.61
C ARG A 110 -8.41 2.25 11.87
N ILE A 111 -7.34 2.13 12.65
CA ILE A 111 -5.99 1.87 12.17
C ILE A 111 -5.44 0.68 12.95
N TRP A 112 -4.85 -0.30 12.28
CA TRP A 112 -4.06 -1.35 12.91
C TRP A 112 -2.61 -1.22 12.46
N ALA A 113 -1.69 -1.31 13.40
CA ALA A 113 -0.27 -1.13 13.13
C ALA A 113 0.54 -2.21 13.83
N TRP A 114 1.44 -2.86 13.11
CA TRP A 114 2.32 -3.91 13.61
C TRP A 114 3.77 -3.46 13.56
N GLU A 115 4.52 -3.72 14.63
CA GLU A 115 5.95 -3.45 14.70
C GLU A 115 6.70 -4.58 15.43
N ALA A 116 7.72 -5.14 14.79
CA ALA A 116 8.50 -6.24 15.31
C ALA A 116 9.56 -5.79 16.32
N GLU A 117 10.20 -4.63 16.08
CA GLU A 117 11.19 -4.04 16.98
C GLU A 117 10.51 -3.56 18.26
N ALA A 118 11.03 -3.96 19.42
CA ALA A 118 10.46 -3.54 20.70
C ALA A 118 10.52 -2.01 20.87
N GLN A 119 9.36 -1.37 20.93
CA GLN A 119 9.21 0.06 21.13
C GLN A 119 8.80 0.35 22.58
N PRO A 120 9.39 1.38 23.23
CA PRO A 120 8.88 1.84 24.52
C PRO A 120 7.44 2.37 24.35
N SER A 121 6.46 1.63 24.88
CA SER A 121 5.02 1.91 24.68
C SER A 121 4.64 3.39 24.85
N ARG A 122 5.13 4.05 25.91
CA ARG A 122 4.85 5.47 26.15
C ARG A 122 5.40 6.38 25.04
N ALA A 123 6.64 6.15 24.60
CA ALA A 123 7.27 6.97 23.57
C ALA A 123 6.52 6.86 22.24
N TYR A 124 6.07 5.65 21.87
CA TYR A 124 5.23 5.45 20.68
C TYR A 124 3.93 6.26 20.79
N TRP A 125 3.18 6.11 21.89
CA TRP A 125 1.89 6.78 22.08
C TRP A 125 1.99 8.31 22.26
N ASP A 126 3.13 8.82 22.75
CA ASP A 126 3.39 10.26 22.84
C ASP A 126 3.55 10.88 21.44
N ALA A 127 3.99 10.11 20.43
CA ALA A 127 4.10 10.55 19.04
C ALA A 127 2.76 10.47 18.26
N VAL A 128 1.78 9.72 18.74
CA VAL A 128 0.47 9.57 18.09
C VAL A 128 -0.38 10.84 18.31
N PRO A 129 -0.85 11.52 17.26
CA PRO A 129 -1.78 12.64 17.38
C PRO A 129 -3.09 12.24 18.05
N ASP A 130 -3.66 13.13 18.87
CA ASP A 130 -4.85 12.83 19.69
C ASP A 130 -6.04 12.30 18.89
N ILE A 131 -6.23 12.75 17.64
CA ILE A 131 -7.30 12.29 16.75
C ILE A 131 -7.22 10.79 16.43
N TYR A 132 -6.03 10.20 16.48
CA TYR A 132 -5.81 8.79 16.16
C TYR A 132 -5.69 7.90 17.39
N LYS A 133 -5.44 8.45 18.60
CA LYS A 133 -5.22 7.65 19.82
C LYS A 133 -6.34 6.66 20.11
N SER A 134 -7.61 7.05 19.90
CA SER A 134 -8.76 6.16 20.12
C SER A 134 -9.09 5.25 18.93
N ARG A 135 -8.42 5.44 17.78
CA ARG A 135 -8.68 4.74 16.52
C ARG A 135 -7.59 3.71 16.20
N LEU A 136 -6.40 3.87 16.79
CA LEU A 136 -5.21 3.05 16.58
C LEU A 136 -5.21 1.81 17.48
N HIS A 137 -4.98 0.65 16.87
CA HIS A 137 -4.68 -0.63 17.51
C HIS A 137 -3.21 -0.94 17.21
N TYR A 138 -2.35 -0.89 18.22
CA TYR A 138 -0.91 -1.08 18.04
C TYR A 138 -0.45 -2.43 18.59
N TYR A 139 0.16 -3.23 17.73
CA TYR A 139 0.72 -4.55 18.00
C TYR A 139 2.24 -4.46 17.92
N ASN A 140 2.90 -4.31 19.07
CA ASN A 140 4.36 -4.37 19.12
C ASN A 140 4.86 -5.82 19.22
N THR A 141 4.51 -6.60 18.20
CA THR A 141 4.87 -8.00 18.04
C THR A 141 5.13 -8.27 16.56
N PRO A 142 6.11 -9.12 16.23
CA PRO A 142 6.34 -9.53 14.85
C PRO A 142 5.10 -10.23 14.29
N ILE A 143 4.82 -10.01 13.01
CA ILE A 143 3.81 -10.79 12.30
C ILE A 143 4.31 -12.24 12.18
N THR A 144 3.44 -13.18 12.53
CA THR A 144 3.70 -14.62 12.46
C THR A 144 3.52 -15.15 11.04
N ASP A 145 4.18 -16.27 10.72
CA ASP A 145 3.95 -17.07 9.53
C ASP A 145 2.64 -17.88 9.57
N ASP A 146 1.99 -18.00 10.73
CA ASP A 146 0.64 -18.55 10.86
C ASP A 146 -0.41 -17.52 10.42
N ILE A 147 -0.79 -17.58 9.15
CA ILE A 147 -1.80 -16.70 8.55
C ILE A 147 -3.19 -16.80 9.18
N ALA A 148 -3.46 -17.84 9.99
CA ALA A 148 -4.71 -18.05 10.70
C ALA A 148 -4.65 -17.54 12.16
N HIS A 149 -3.48 -17.10 12.63
CA HIS A 149 -3.35 -16.49 13.95
C HIS A 149 -4.26 -15.26 14.06
N ALA A 150 -4.90 -15.07 15.22
CA ALA A 150 -5.92 -14.03 15.42
C ALA A 150 -5.39 -12.62 15.16
N ASP A 151 -4.14 -12.36 15.53
CA ASP A 151 -3.48 -11.05 15.35
C ASP A 151 -2.80 -10.90 13.98
N HIS A 152 -2.89 -11.89 13.10
CA HIS A 152 -2.32 -11.79 11.75
C HIS A 152 -3.14 -10.80 10.92
N PRO A 153 -2.52 -9.88 10.14
CA PRO A 153 -3.25 -8.86 9.36
C PRO A 153 -4.35 -9.44 8.46
N LEU A 154 -4.10 -10.58 7.82
CA LEU A 154 -5.10 -11.24 6.97
C LEU A 154 -6.28 -11.82 7.76
N SER A 155 -6.06 -12.29 9.00
CA SER A 155 -7.17 -12.71 9.89
C SER A 155 -7.99 -11.50 10.31
N VAL A 156 -7.32 -10.41 10.69
CA VAL A 156 -7.98 -9.14 11.04
C VAL A 156 -8.84 -8.64 9.89
N ILE A 157 -8.34 -8.62 8.65
CA ILE A 157 -9.12 -8.22 7.47
C ILE A 157 -10.38 -9.06 7.33
N ARG A 158 -10.27 -10.40 7.44
CA ARG A 158 -11.42 -11.31 7.33
C ARG A 158 -12.47 -11.05 8.41
N ASP A 159 -12.04 -10.70 9.62
CA ASP A 159 -12.94 -10.47 10.74
C ASP A 159 -13.68 -9.12 10.65
N ILE A 160 -12.97 -8.07 10.20
CA ILE A 160 -13.49 -6.70 10.21
C ILE A 160 -14.24 -6.31 8.93
N TYR A 161 -13.86 -6.87 7.78
CA TYR A 161 -14.35 -6.42 6.50
C TYR A 161 -15.85 -6.67 6.35
N ARG A 162 -16.59 -5.65 5.91
CA ARG A 162 -17.98 -5.76 5.46
C ARG A 162 -18.08 -5.20 4.04
N PRO A 163 -19.05 -5.68 3.22
CA PRO A 163 -19.26 -5.14 1.89
C PRO A 163 -19.43 -3.61 1.92
N GLY A 164 -18.63 -2.92 1.10
CA GLY A 164 -18.59 -1.45 1.03
C GLY A 164 -17.57 -0.78 1.94
N ASP A 165 -16.85 -1.54 2.79
CA ASP A 165 -15.69 -1.02 3.51
C ASP A 165 -14.51 -0.80 2.57
N PHE A 166 -13.64 0.14 2.94
CA PHE A 166 -12.36 0.41 2.28
C PHE A 166 -11.21 0.00 3.19
N ILE A 167 -10.28 -0.81 2.66
CA ILE A 167 -9.06 -1.22 3.36
C ILE A 167 -7.85 -0.75 2.56
N ALA A 168 -7.02 0.08 3.19
CA ALA A 168 -5.66 0.36 2.75
C ALA A 168 -4.69 -0.54 3.53
N LEU A 169 -3.88 -1.34 2.84
CA LEU A 169 -2.91 -2.26 3.43
C LEU A 169 -1.49 -1.86 3.03
N LYS A 170 -0.61 -1.54 3.98
CA LYS A 170 0.83 -1.40 3.76
C LYS A 170 1.56 -2.63 4.30
N LEU A 171 2.47 -3.18 3.50
CA LEU A 171 3.31 -4.33 3.82
C LEU A 171 4.77 -4.02 3.51
N ASP A 172 5.54 -3.79 4.57
CA ASP A 172 6.99 -3.61 4.60
C ASP A 172 7.40 -3.92 6.04
N ILE A 173 7.94 -5.11 6.26
CA ILE A 173 8.27 -5.71 7.57
C ILE A 173 9.70 -6.26 7.59
N ASP A 174 10.55 -5.86 6.63
CA ASP A 174 11.95 -6.30 6.48
C ASP A 174 12.13 -7.83 6.45
N ASN A 175 11.11 -8.58 6.02
CA ASN A 175 11.12 -10.04 5.96
C ASN A 175 10.57 -10.54 4.62
N SER A 176 11.41 -10.46 3.58
CA SER A 176 11.01 -10.75 2.20
C SER A 176 10.35 -12.11 1.99
N PRO A 177 10.81 -13.22 2.61
CA PRO A 177 10.10 -14.50 2.50
C PRO A 177 8.67 -14.46 3.06
N LEU A 178 8.47 -13.84 4.23
CA LEU A 178 7.15 -13.75 4.85
C LEU A 178 6.24 -12.79 4.07
N GLU A 179 6.75 -11.64 3.64
CA GLU A 179 6.01 -10.70 2.79
C GLU A 179 5.54 -11.35 1.50
N THR A 180 6.42 -12.11 0.84
CA THR A 180 6.10 -12.86 -0.37
C THR A 180 4.98 -13.87 -0.09
N ALA A 181 5.07 -14.61 1.02
CA ALA A 181 4.03 -15.56 1.43
C ALA A 181 2.68 -14.88 1.72
N ILE A 182 2.68 -13.71 2.36
CA ILE A 182 1.47 -12.91 2.62
C ILE A 182 0.84 -12.45 1.30
N VAL A 183 1.64 -11.93 0.38
CA VAL A 183 1.19 -11.47 -0.95
C VAL A 183 0.64 -12.63 -1.78
N GLU A 184 1.30 -13.79 -1.74
CA GLU A 184 0.79 -15.00 -2.38
C GLU A 184 -0.53 -15.46 -1.76
N ALA A 185 -0.67 -15.41 -0.44
CA ALA A 185 -1.91 -15.74 0.25
C ALA A 185 -3.06 -14.79 -0.15
N ILE A 186 -2.80 -13.48 -0.26
CA ILE A 186 -3.77 -12.51 -0.81
C ILE A 186 -4.12 -12.90 -2.25
N GLY A 187 -3.13 -13.11 -3.11
CA GLY A 187 -3.33 -13.44 -4.52
C GLY A 187 -4.02 -14.78 -4.79
N ASN A 188 -4.11 -15.67 -3.79
CA ASN A 188 -4.78 -16.97 -3.89
C ASN A 188 -6.15 -16.99 -3.20
N ASP A 189 -6.57 -15.90 -2.55
CA ASP A 189 -7.84 -15.77 -1.83
C ASP A 189 -8.70 -14.65 -2.46
N PRO A 190 -9.67 -14.99 -3.32
CA PRO A 190 -10.54 -14.00 -3.96
C PRO A 190 -11.27 -13.07 -2.97
N HIS A 191 -11.55 -13.54 -1.75
CA HIS A 191 -12.18 -12.69 -0.75
C HIS A 191 -11.21 -11.61 -0.26
N LEU A 192 -9.93 -11.93 -0.03
CA LEU A 192 -8.93 -10.93 0.33
C LEU A 192 -8.67 -9.93 -0.80
N VAL A 193 -8.56 -10.41 -2.04
CA VAL A 193 -8.41 -9.54 -3.23
C VAL A 193 -9.55 -8.53 -3.32
N GLN A 194 -10.78 -8.94 -3.03
CA GLN A 194 -11.95 -8.05 -3.06
C GLN A 194 -12.07 -7.14 -1.84
N SER A 195 -11.51 -7.55 -0.70
CA SER A 195 -11.63 -6.80 0.56
C SER A 195 -10.63 -5.65 0.64
N ILE A 196 -9.49 -5.75 -0.03
CA ILE A 196 -8.44 -4.73 -0.03
C ILE A 196 -8.71 -3.73 -1.16
N GLY A 197 -8.95 -2.47 -0.79
CA GLY A 197 -9.19 -1.40 -1.76
C GLY A 197 -7.90 -0.85 -2.37
N GLU A 198 -6.84 -0.77 -1.57
CA GLU A 198 -5.54 -0.24 -2.00
C GLU A 198 -4.41 -0.91 -1.19
N MET A 199 -3.30 -1.22 -1.84
CA MET A 199 -2.16 -1.91 -1.22
C MET A 199 -0.84 -1.20 -1.53
N PHE A 200 0.03 -1.09 -0.53
CA PHE A 200 1.40 -0.59 -0.64
C PHE A 200 2.34 -1.72 -0.25
N TYR A 201 3.21 -2.14 -1.16
CA TYR A 201 4.03 -3.33 -0.95
C TYR A 201 5.50 -3.08 -1.29
N GLU A 202 6.37 -3.29 -0.31
CA GLU A 202 7.83 -3.32 -0.50
C GLU A 202 8.28 -4.72 -0.88
N GLN A 203 8.36 -4.94 -2.19
CA GLN A 203 9.06 -6.11 -2.66
C GLN A 203 10.55 -5.80 -2.63
N HIS A 204 11.31 -6.47 -1.78
CA HIS A 204 12.76 -6.51 -1.87
C HIS A 204 13.20 -7.24 -3.16
N TYR A 205 14.04 -6.61 -4.00
CA TYR A 205 14.58 -7.21 -5.24
C TYR A 205 16.01 -6.77 -5.57
N ILE A 206 16.70 -7.58 -6.37
CA ILE A 206 18.06 -7.34 -6.83
C ILE A 206 18.06 -6.18 -7.82
N HIS A 207 18.61 -5.03 -7.40
CA HIS A 207 18.89 -3.89 -8.28
C HIS A 207 19.97 -3.00 -7.70
N ARG A 208 20.88 -2.50 -8.54
CA ARG A 208 22.05 -1.71 -8.12
C ARG A 208 21.66 -0.46 -7.30
N GLU A 209 20.66 0.28 -7.77
CA GLU A 209 20.17 1.50 -7.10
C GLU A 209 19.40 1.21 -5.79
N MET A 210 18.89 -0.02 -5.62
CA MET A 210 18.17 -0.42 -4.40
C MET A 210 19.08 -1.08 -3.36
N ALA A 211 20.25 -1.56 -3.78
CA ALA A 211 21.21 -2.27 -2.91
C ALA A 211 21.60 -1.51 -1.63
N PRO A 212 21.70 -0.16 -1.61
CA PRO A 212 21.94 0.57 -0.37
C PRO A 212 20.83 0.45 0.69
N TYR A 213 19.61 0.12 0.27
CA TYR A 213 18.43 0.03 1.13
C TYR A 213 18.09 -1.43 1.46
N PHE A 214 18.14 -2.30 0.45
CA PHE A 214 17.71 -3.71 0.57
C PHE A 214 18.84 -4.69 0.87
N GLY A 215 20.08 -4.20 0.85
CA GLY A 215 21.26 -5.06 0.84
C GLY A 215 21.41 -5.83 -0.48
N THR A 216 22.31 -6.81 -0.48
CA THR A 216 22.76 -7.52 -1.70
C THR A 216 22.44 -9.01 -1.70
N ASN A 217 21.99 -9.57 -0.57
CA ASN A 217 21.70 -11.00 -0.45
C ASN A 217 20.22 -11.30 -0.73
N LEU A 218 19.77 -10.99 -1.94
CA LEU A 218 18.39 -11.15 -2.37
C LEU A 218 18.29 -12.22 -3.46
N SER A 219 17.14 -12.88 -3.55
CA SER A 219 16.84 -13.90 -4.57
C SER A 219 15.83 -13.44 -5.63
N VAL A 220 15.08 -12.38 -5.35
CA VAL A 220 14.03 -11.84 -6.23
C VAL A 220 14.65 -10.90 -7.26
N THR A 221 14.42 -11.14 -8.56
CA THR A 221 14.86 -10.23 -9.62
C THR A 221 13.85 -9.09 -9.83
N LEU A 222 14.27 -8.00 -10.48
CA LEU A 222 13.35 -6.93 -10.89
C LEU A 222 12.17 -7.47 -11.72
N GLU A 223 12.43 -8.40 -12.65
CA GLU A 223 11.37 -9.01 -13.46
C GLU A 223 10.36 -9.76 -12.58
N MET A 224 10.84 -10.51 -11.58
CA MET A 224 9.97 -11.21 -10.63
C MET A 224 9.12 -10.23 -9.81
N ALA A 225 9.73 -9.13 -9.33
CA ALA A 225 9.02 -8.09 -8.58
C ALA A 225 7.93 -7.42 -9.44
N GLN A 226 8.25 -7.03 -10.67
CA GLN A 226 7.31 -6.46 -11.63
C GLN A 226 6.17 -7.42 -11.95
N ARG A 227 6.48 -8.71 -12.12
CA ARG A 227 5.48 -9.75 -12.37
C ARG A 227 4.56 -9.95 -11.17
N SER A 228 5.09 -9.92 -9.95
CA SER A 228 4.33 -10.06 -8.72
C SER A 228 3.29 -8.94 -8.58
N LEU A 229 3.72 -7.68 -8.60
CA LEU A 229 2.83 -6.51 -8.52
C LEU A 229 1.88 -6.42 -9.72
N GLY A 230 2.38 -6.73 -10.92
CA GLY A 230 1.58 -6.75 -12.15
C GLY A 230 0.44 -7.77 -12.08
N LYS A 231 0.69 -8.96 -11.52
CA LYS A 231 -0.33 -9.99 -11.31
C LYS A 231 -1.42 -9.50 -10.36
N LEU A 232 -1.07 -8.87 -9.23
CA LEU A 232 -2.06 -8.30 -8.31
C LEU A 232 -2.93 -7.23 -8.98
N ARG A 233 -2.31 -6.34 -9.77
CA ARG A 233 -3.05 -5.34 -10.55
C ARG A 233 -4.00 -5.96 -11.58
N GLN A 234 -3.59 -7.04 -12.24
CA GLN A 234 -4.46 -7.80 -13.16
C GLN A 234 -5.63 -8.48 -12.45
N MET A 235 -5.51 -8.75 -11.16
CA MET A 235 -6.60 -9.27 -10.32
C MET A 235 -7.57 -8.19 -9.83
N GLY A 236 -7.31 -6.92 -10.14
CA GLY A 236 -8.15 -5.79 -9.76
C GLY A 236 -7.70 -5.02 -8.52
N LEU A 237 -6.59 -5.41 -7.89
CA LEU A 237 -6.04 -4.65 -6.76
C LEU A 237 -5.32 -3.39 -7.24
N ILE A 238 -5.57 -2.27 -6.57
CA ILE A 238 -4.78 -1.05 -6.73
C ILE A 238 -3.52 -1.23 -5.88
N VAL A 239 -2.44 -1.71 -6.49
CA VAL A 239 -1.17 -1.97 -5.78
C VAL A 239 -0.07 -1.00 -6.18
N HIS A 240 0.49 -0.34 -5.19
CA HIS A 240 1.62 0.56 -5.27
C HIS A 240 2.88 -0.14 -4.77
N TYR A 241 3.99 0.10 -5.46
CA TYR A 241 5.29 -0.28 -4.93
C TYR A 241 5.67 0.70 -3.80
N TRP A 242 5.96 0.16 -2.62
CA TRP A 242 6.53 0.89 -1.49
C TRP A 242 8.05 0.72 -1.52
N PRO A 243 8.84 1.81 -1.46
CA PRO A 243 10.29 1.75 -1.57
C PRO A 243 11.03 1.37 -0.30
#